data_AF-F4RZY1-F1
#
_entry.id   AF-F4RZY1-F1
#
_cell.length_a   1.000
_cell.length_b   1.000
_cell.length_c   1.000
_cell.angle_alpha   90.00
_cell.angle_beta   90.00
_cell.angle_gamma   90.00
#
_symmetry.space_group_name_H-M   'P 1'
#
loop_
_entity.id
_entity.type
_entity.pdbx_description
1 polymer ?
#
loop_
_entity_poly.entity_id
_entity_poly.type
_entity_poly.pdbx_seq_one_letter_code
_entity_poly.pdbx_strand_id
1 'polypeptide(L)'
;MAWAGKLSGGAVLILSRADRVHSKDLPPPGKPSNSSNELIEAWKVTAGSEEVDHLVSAGHVTISNPLYEDVGHEHVTGYITELGLMEHDMLCEFANIRLDLEKAIWG
;
A
#
# COMPACT_ATOMS: atom_id res chain seq x y z
N MET A 1 5.42 3.61 -6.19
CA MET A 1 6.37 3.01 -7.17
C MET A 1 5.73 2.44 -8.45
N ALA A 2 4.51 1.88 -8.41
CA ALA A 2 3.83 1.27 -9.58
C ALA A 2 3.69 2.19 -10.81
N TRP A 3 3.36 3.47 -10.58
CA TRP A 3 3.22 4.49 -11.63
C TRP A 3 4.43 4.56 -12.57
N ALA A 4 5.65 4.60 -12.02
CA ALA A 4 6.87 4.69 -12.80
C ALA A 4 7.09 3.44 -13.67
N GLY A 5 6.80 2.25 -13.12
CA GLY A 5 6.87 0.98 -13.85
C GLY A 5 5.90 0.95 -15.03
N LYS A 6 4.66 1.39 -14.79
CA LYS A 6 3.63 1.48 -15.83
C LYS A 6 4.00 2.48 -16.94
N LEU A 7 4.49 3.66 -16.56
CA LEU A 7 4.91 4.69 -17.53
C LEU A 7 6.08 4.27 -18.40
N SER A 8 6.94 3.40 -17.89
CA SER A 8 8.08 2.86 -18.65
C SER A 8 7.67 1.73 -19.61
N GLY A 9 6.37 1.46 -19.75
CA GLY A 9 5.83 0.35 -20.54
C GLY A 9 5.94 -1.01 -19.86
N GLY A 10 6.30 -1.05 -18.57
CA GLY A 10 6.41 -2.28 -17.80
C GLY A 10 5.05 -2.82 -17.37
N ALA A 11 5.00 -4.14 -17.12
CA ALA A 11 3.89 -4.77 -16.44
C ALA A 11 4.07 -4.63 -14.92
N VAL A 12 3.02 -4.20 -14.22
CA VAL A 12 3.00 -4.14 -12.76
C VAL A 12 2.06 -5.24 -12.26
N LEU A 13 2.61 -6.25 -11.60
CA LEU A 13 1.83 -7.37 -11.08
C LEU A 13 1.86 -7.34 -9.55
N ILE A 14 0.69 -7.45 -8.91
CA ILE A 14 0.58 -7.57 -7.46
C ILE A 14 0.47 -9.04 -7.10
N LEU A 15 1.40 -9.54 -6.30
CA LEU A 15 1.34 -10.88 -5.74
C LEU A 15 0.66 -10.78 -4.37
N SER A 16 -0.50 -11.41 -4.24
CA SER A 16 -1.27 -11.39 -3.00
C SER A 16 -2.09 -12.65 -2.89
N ARG A 17 -2.45 -13.02 -1.66
CA ARG A 17 -3.44 -14.07 -1.44
C ARG A 17 -4.83 -13.54 -1.80
N ALA A 18 -5.69 -14.39 -2.34
CA ALA A 18 -7.06 -14.01 -2.69
C ALA A 18 -7.86 -13.53 -1.46
N ASP A 19 -7.53 -14.01 -0.26
CA ASP A 19 -8.17 -13.59 0.99
C ASP A 19 -7.78 -12.18 1.46
N ARG A 20 -6.72 -11.59 0.91
CA ARG A 20 -6.27 -10.23 1.23
C ARG A 20 -6.92 -9.16 0.37
N VAL A 21 -7.76 -9.56 -0.59
CA VAL A 21 -8.51 -8.64 -1.44
C VAL A 21 -9.68 -8.08 -0.64
N HIS A 22 -9.76 -6.75 -0.61
CA HIS A 22 -10.82 -6.06 0.11
C HIS A 22 -12.10 -6.01 -0.76
N SER A 23 -13.24 -6.36 -0.17
CA SER A 23 -14.54 -6.20 -0.85
C SER A 23 -14.93 -4.72 -0.89
N LYS A 24 -15.72 -4.34 -1.90
CA LYS A 24 -16.14 -2.96 -2.17
C LYS A 24 -16.89 -2.29 -1.02
N ASP A 25 -17.57 -3.08 -0.18
CA ASP A 25 -18.43 -2.59 0.89
C ASP A 25 -17.75 -2.56 2.27
N LEU A 26 -16.46 -2.91 2.35
CA LEU A 26 -15.69 -2.84 3.60
C LEU A 26 -14.89 -1.53 3.67
N PRO A 27 -14.82 -0.88 4.85
CA PRO A 27 -14.03 0.32 5.02
C PRO A 27 -12.53 -0.01 4.85
N PRO A 28 -11.77 0.82 4.11
CA PRO A 28 -10.36 0.56 3.89
C PRO A 28 -9.61 0.46 5.23
N PRO A 29 -8.55 -0.34 5.30
CA PRO A 29 -7.74 -0.41 6.52
C PRO A 29 -7.19 0.98 6.85
N GLY A 30 -7.08 1.28 8.14
CA GLY A 30 -6.40 2.49 8.58
C GLY A 30 -4.99 2.55 8.01
N LYS A 31 -4.46 3.76 7.77
CA LYS A 31 -3.09 3.97 7.31
C LYS A 31 -2.19 4.21 8.52
N PRO A 32 -1.56 3.16 9.09
CA PRO A 32 -0.66 3.36 10.21
C PRO A 32 0.57 4.16 9.75
N SER A 33 1.12 4.93 10.69
CA SER A 33 2.39 5.63 10.53
C SER A 33 3.35 5.20 11.64
N ASN A 34 4.60 4.99 11.28
CA ASN A 34 5.67 4.80 12.25
C ASN A 34 6.10 6.15 12.84
N SER A 35 6.97 6.11 13.85
CA SER A 35 7.59 7.32 14.38
C SER A 35 8.48 7.97 13.32
N SER A 36 8.37 9.28 13.15
CA SER A 36 9.27 10.04 12.28
C SER A 36 10.72 9.98 12.74
N ASN A 37 10.97 9.67 14.03
CA ASN A 37 12.32 9.50 14.57
C ASN A 37 13.08 8.34 13.89
N GLU A 38 12.39 7.31 13.41
CA GLU A 38 13.03 6.20 12.68
C GLU A 38 13.71 6.70 11.40
N LEU A 39 13.06 7.61 10.67
CA LEU A 39 13.65 8.23 9.47
C LEU A 39 14.75 9.23 9.82
N ILE A 40 14.52 10.05 10.86
CA ILE A 40 15.50 11.04 11.33
C ILE A 40 16.82 10.37 11.70
N GLU A 41 16.78 9.31 12.50
CA GLU A 41 17.99 8.59 12.91
C GLU A 41 18.69 7.91 11.72
N ALA A 42 17.93 7.36 10.76
CA ALA A 42 18.51 6.83 9.53
C ALA A 42 19.20 7.92 8.68
N TRP A 43 18.63 9.13 8.61
CA TRP A 43 19.20 10.25 7.86
C TRP A 43 20.46 10.82 8.50
N LYS A 44 20.57 10.82 9.83
CA LYS A 44 21.78 11.30 10.52
C LYS A 44 23.04 10.55 10.08
N VAL A 45 22.90 9.27 9.72
CA VAL A 45 24.00 8.44 9.22
C VAL A 45 24.47 8.87 7.83
N THR A 46 23.56 9.34 6.96
CA THR A 46 23.85 9.63 5.56
C THR A 46 24.10 11.12 5.27
N ALA A 47 23.31 12.00 5.90
CA ALA A 47 23.36 13.45 5.70
C ALA A 47 24.17 14.19 6.80
N GLY A 48 24.52 13.51 7.90
CA GLY A 48 25.20 14.12 9.04
C GLY A 48 24.23 14.70 10.07
N SER A 49 24.62 14.65 11.35
CA SER A 49 23.71 14.97 12.46
C SER A 49 23.30 16.44 12.53
N GLU A 50 24.24 17.36 12.32
CA GLU A 50 23.98 18.80 12.44
C GLU A 50 22.96 19.30 11.41
N GLU A 51 23.02 18.81 10.18
CA GLU A 51 22.12 19.21 9.10
C GLU A 51 20.69 18.68 9.34
N VAL A 52 20.58 17.42 9.78
CA VAL A 52 19.29 16.82 10.13
C VAL A 52 18.67 17.51 11.35
N ASP A 53 19.45 17.82 12.39
CA ASP A 53 18.96 18.52 13.58
C ASP A 53 18.50 19.95 13.24
N HIS A 54 19.18 20.65 12.33
CA HIS A 54 18.74 21.95 11.81
C HIS A 54 17.42 21.83 11.04
N LEU A 55 17.25 20.78 10.22
CA LEU A 55 16.02 20.53 9.47
C LEU A 55 14.83 20.18 10.39
N VAL A 56 15.06 19.38 11.44
CA VAL A 56 14.02 18.96 12.39
C VAL A 56 13.62 20.11 13.32
N SER A 57 14.56 20.98 13.68
CA SER A 57 14.28 22.17 14.51
C SER A 57 13.61 23.31 13.73
N ALA A 58 13.55 23.23 12.40
CA ALA A 58 12.82 24.17 11.58
C ALA A 58 11.31 24.00 11.80
N GLY A 59 10.67 24.95 12.49
CA GLY A 59 9.24 24.88 12.87
C GLY A 59 8.22 24.87 11.73
N HIS A 60 8.66 24.80 10.47
CA HIS A 60 7.83 24.68 9.28
C HIS A 60 8.01 23.34 8.55
N VAL A 61 8.79 22.41 9.12
CA VAL A 61 9.01 21.07 8.57
C VAL A 61 8.19 20.05 9.35
N THR A 62 7.51 19.16 8.65
CA THR A 62 6.81 18.00 9.24
C THR A 62 7.23 16.75 8.48
N ILE A 63 7.76 15.77 9.20
CA ILE A 63 8.21 14.50 8.63
C ILE A 63 7.08 13.48 8.78
N SER A 64 6.67 12.90 7.66
CA SER A 64 5.66 11.83 7.61
C SER A 64 6.33 10.48 7.31
N ASN A 65 5.98 9.45 8.08
CA ASN A 65 6.50 8.10 7.93
C ASN A 65 5.38 7.05 7.82
N PRO A 66 4.60 7.04 6.71
CA PRO A 66 3.53 6.05 6.50
C PRO A 66 4.12 4.66 6.24
N LEU A 67 3.53 3.60 6.81
CA LEU A 67 4.02 2.22 6.58
C LEU A 67 3.70 1.70 5.18
N TYR A 68 2.60 2.17 4.58
CA TYR A 68 2.10 1.68 3.30
C TYR A 68 1.67 2.85 2.41
N GLU A 69 1.80 2.65 1.09
CA GLU A 69 1.26 3.53 0.07
C GLU A 69 0.05 2.90 -0.60
N ASP A 70 -0.92 3.74 -1.00
CA ASP A 70 -2.00 3.28 -1.87
C ASP A 70 -1.49 3.29 -3.31
N VAL A 71 -1.83 2.23 -4.04
CA VAL A 71 -1.55 2.13 -5.47
C VAL A 71 -2.87 2.13 -6.23
N GLY A 72 -3.04 3.11 -7.11
CA GLY A 72 -4.18 3.14 -8.04
C GLY A 72 -4.21 1.90 -8.92
N HIS A 73 -5.38 1.28 -9.07
CA HIS A 73 -5.55 0.07 -9.87
C HIS A 73 -5.23 0.30 -11.35
N GLU A 74 -5.36 1.53 -11.84
CA GLU A 74 -4.98 1.97 -13.18
C GLU A 74 -3.47 1.80 -13.45
N HIS A 75 -2.65 1.70 -12.40
CA HIS A 75 -1.22 1.45 -12.50
C HIS A 75 -0.86 -0.04 -12.38
N VAL A 76 -1.83 -0.91 -12.14
CA VAL A 76 -1.66 -2.36 -11.96
C VAL A 76 -2.12 -3.07 -13.23
N THR A 77 -1.30 -3.99 -13.74
CA THR A 77 -1.62 -4.83 -14.90
C THR A 77 -2.47 -6.04 -14.52
N GLY A 78 -2.22 -6.61 -13.35
CA GLY A 78 -2.96 -7.78 -12.87
C GLY A 78 -2.49 -8.26 -11.51
N TYR A 79 -3.18 -9.26 -10.99
CA TYR A 79 -2.96 -9.82 -9.67
C TYR A 79 -2.68 -11.32 -9.80
N ILE A 80 -1.63 -11.79 -9.14
CA ILE A 80 -1.32 -13.22 -9.06
C ILE A 80 -1.69 -13.69 -7.67
N THR A 81 -2.60 -14.67 -7.62
CA THR A 81 -3.07 -15.32 -6.40
C THR A 81 -2.85 -16.83 -6.49
N GLU A 82 -3.19 -17.55 -5.42
CA GLU A 82 -3.26 -19.01 -5.40
C GLU A 82 -4.28 -19.59 -6.40
N LEU A 83 -5.21 -18.77 -6.91
CA LEU A 83 -6.20 -19.14 -7.91
C LEU A 83 -5.73 -18.89 -9.36
N GLY A 84 -4.55 -18.27 -9.52
CA GLY A 84 -3.98 -17.92 -10.82
C GLY A 84 -3.85 -16.42 -11.05
N LEU A 85 -3.62 -16.05 -12.31
CA LEU A 85 -3.57 -14.66 -12.76
C LEU A 85 -4.98 -14.13 -12.96
N MET A 86 -5.29 -13.00 -12.32
CA MET A 86 -6.60 -12.36 -12.35
C MET A 86 -6.47 -10.87 -12.67
N GLU A 87 -7.44 -10.35 -13.40
CA GLU A 87 -7.63 -8.90 -13.56
C GLU A 87 -8.34 -8.32 -12.34
N HIS A 88 -8.28 -6.99 -12.19
CA HIS A 88 -8.87 -6.28 -11.04
C HIS A 88 -10.34 -6.63 -10.83
N ASP A 89 -11.15 -6.57 -11.90
CA ASP A 89 -12.59 -6.79 -11.83
C ASP A 89 -12.94 -8.20 -11.34
N MET A 90 -12.28 -9.23 -11.91
CA MET A 90 -12.49 -10.63 -11.48
C MET A 90 -12.10 -10.85 -10.01
N LEU A 91 -11.02 -10.18 -9.57
CA LEU A 91 -10.55 -10.28 -8.20
C LEU A 91 -11.53 -9.63 -7.21
N CYS A 92 -12.11 -8.47 -7.58
CA CYS A 92 -13.14 -7.80 -6.79
C CYS A 92 -14.43 -8.63 -6.70
N GLU A 93 -14.88 -9.21 -7.81
CA GLU A 93 -16.04 -10.12 -7.80
C GLU A 93 -15.81 -11.32 -6.88
N PHE A 94 -14.62 -11.93 -6.91
CA PHE A 94 -14.27 -13.01 -6.00
C PHE A 94 -14.33 -12.58 -4.53
N ALA A 95 -13.83 -11.38 -4.21
CA ALA A 95 -13.88 -10.84 -2.85
C ALA A 95 -15.32 -10.59 -2.37
N ASN A 96 -16.22 -10.17 -3.26
CA ASN A 96 -17.64 -9.98 -2.95
C ASN A 96 -18.35 -11.30 -2.69
N ILE A 97 -18.14 -12.31 -3.56
CA ILE A 97 -18.71 -13.65 -3.38
C ILE A 97 -18.28 -14.24 -2.03
N ARG A 98 -17.01 -14.08 -1.66
CA ARG A 98 -16.51 -14.51 -0.35
C ARG A 98 -17.26 -13.80 0.79
N LEU A 99 -17.39 -12.48 0.72
CA LEU A 99 -18.06 -11.70 1.77
C LEU A 99 -19.53 -12.14 1.94
N ASP A 100 -20.23 -12.38 0.83
CA ASP A 100 -21.62 -12.85 0.87
C ASP A 100 -21.73 -14.24 1.47
N LEU A 101 -20.79 -15.14 1.16
CA LEU A 101 -20.72 -16.47 1.77
C LEU A 101 -20.45 -16.39 3.28
N GLU A 102 -19.54 -15.52 3.71
CA GLU A 102 -19.24 -15.28 5.13
C GLU A 102 -20.48 -14.77 5.88
N LYS A 103 -21.21 -13.82 5.29
CA LYS A 103 -22.48 -13.34 5.85
C LYS A 103 -23.55 -14.44 5.91
N ALA A 104 -23.64 -15.30 4.90
CA ALA A 104 -24.66 -16.36 4.86
C ALA A 104 -24.39 -17.50 5.87
N ILE A 105 -23.13 -17.78 6.18
CA ILE A 105 -22.74 -18.85 7.12
C ILE A 105 -22.74 -18.36 8.57
N TRP A 106 -22.32 -17.12 8.81
CA TRP A 106 -22.05 -16.59 10.15
C TRP A 106 -23.01 -15.47 10.59
N GLY A 107 -23.88 -14.99 9.70
CA GLY A 107 -24.88 -13.95 9.96
C GLY A 107 -26.22 -14.45 10.46
#